data_AF-A0A381NYH6-F1
#
_entry.id   AF-A0A381NYH6-F1
#
_cell.length_a   1.000
_cell.length_b   1.000
_cell.length_c   1.000
_cell.angle_alpha   90.00
_cell.angle_beta   90.00
_cell.angle_gamma   90.00
#
_symmetry.space_group_name_H-M   'P 1'
#
loop_
_entity.id
_entity.type
_entity.pdbx_description
1 polymer ?
#
loop_
_entity_poly.entity_id
_entity_poly.type
_entity_poly.pdbx_seq_one_letter_code
_entity_poly.pdbx_strand_id
1 'polypeptide(L)'
;VPGSAPSVPPRRIGILGGTFDPPHFGHLAAAREALRALDLDLVTFVVANDPWQKTSPTGDGVVEEVSPVGIRLAMVAVAIDGMDRVRLDDREVRRGGPSYTADTLAEYRTDHPEAELFVLVGSDVAPGLDTWVRPEEVRRRATIVVMERPGHEGSHPPAAWVHQVLDGSFPDLAGTDLRRMVAAGQSPESAVPHGVVAVIAEYGLYGAGR
;
A
#
# COMPACT_ATOMS: atom_id res chain seq x y z
N VAL A 1 -19.89 -19.05 3.56
CA VAL A 1 -20.45 -18.76 2.21
C VAL A 1 -19.50 -17.77 1.57
N PRO A 2 -18.88 -18.04 0.42
CA PRO A 2 -18.08 -17.03 -0.25
C PRO A 2 -19.05 -15.92 -0.65
N GLY A 3 -18.77 -14.69 -0.19
CA GLY A 3 -19.62 -13.54 -0.47
C GLY A 3 -19.82 -13.41 -1.98
N SER A 4 -21.10 -13.36 -2.40
CA SER A 4 -21.48 -13.14 -3.79
C SER A 4 -20.73 -11.94 -4.36
N ALA A 5 -20.14 -12.10 -5.54
CA ALA A 5 -19.55 -10.99 -6.27
C ALA A 5 -20.56 -9.83 -6.34
N PRO A 6 -20.12 -8.57 -6.15
CA PRO A 6 -21.03 -7.44 -6.19
C PRO A 6 -21.78 -7.43 -7.52
N SER A 7 -23.11 -7.24 -7.45
CA SER A 7 -24.00 -7.27 -8.63
C SER A 7 -23.72 -6.18 -9.67
N VAL A 8 -22.88 -5.20 -9.32
CA VAL A 8 -22.43 -4.11 -10.18
C VAL A 8 -20.91 -4.04 -10.08
N PRO A 9 -20.17 -4.02 -11.21
CA PRO A 9 -18.73 -3.85 -11.18
C PRO A 9 -18.36 -2.49 -10.56
N PRO A 10 -17.28 -2.41 -9.77
CA PRO A 10 -16.87 -1.15 -9.15
C PRO A 10 -16.50 -0.14 -10.23
N ARG A 11 -16.98 1.09 -10.07
CA ARG A 11 -16.72 2.23 -10.96
C ARG A 11 -15.66 3.16 -10.41
N ARG A 12 -15.42 3.17 -9.10
CA ARG A 12 -14.39 4.00 -8.45
C ARG A 12 -13.52 3.12 -7.56
N ILE A 13 -12.27 2.92 -7.95
CA ILE A 13 -11.35 1.97 -7.30
C ILE A 13 -10.13 2.72 -6.77
N GLY A 14 -9.91 2.65 -5.46
CA GLY A 14 -8.68 3.09 -4.82
C GLY A 14 -7.64 1.96 -4.78
N ILE A 15 -6.43 2.26 -5.21
CA ILE A 15 -5.31 1.33 -5.25
C ILE A 15 -4.28 1.82 -4.23
N LEU A 16 -4.16 1.10 -3.12
CA LEU A 16 -3.12 1.30 -2.12
C LEU A 16 -2.01 0.27 -2.36
N GLY A 17 -0.99 0.67 -3.12
CA GLY A 17 0.18 -0.15 -3.40
C GLY A 17 1.22 -0.03 -2.30
N GLY A 18 1.87 -1.14 -1.94
CA GLY A 18 2.92 -1.09 -0.92
C GLY A 18 3.65 -2.42 -0.72
N THR A 19 4.81 -2.33 -0.07
CA THR A 19 5.51 -3.53 0.40
C THR A 19 4.75 -4.22 1.53
N PHE A 20 4.13 -3.44 2.42
CA PHE A 20 3.42 -3.89 3.63
C PHE A 20 4.28 -4.83 4.48
N ASP A 21 5.38 -4.29 5.00
CA ASP A 21 6.38 -5.06 5.75
C ASP A 21 6.75 -4.36 7.07
N PRO A 22 5.81 -4.33 8.06
CA PRO A 22 4.45 -4.88 8.03
C PRO A 22 3.37 -3.85 7.60
N PRO A 23 2.13 -4.27 7.28
CA PRO A 23 0.97 -3.36 7.28
C PRO A 23 0.70 -2.82 8.70
N HIS A 24 0.09 -1.65 8.80
CA HIS A 24 -0.08 -0.92 10.06
C HIS A 24 -1.30 -0.01 10.04
N PHE A 25 -1.70 0.54 11.20
CA PHE A 25 -2.92 1.35 11.32
C PHE A 25 -2.94 2.58 10.41
N GLY A 26 -1.78 3.16 10.08
CA GLY A 26 -1.66 4.19 9.04
C GLY A 26 -2.28 3.77 7.70
N HIS A 27 -1.95 2.58 7.19
CA HIS A 27 -2.51 2.06 5.94
C HIS A 27 -4.02 1.79 6.03
N LEU A 28 -4.50 1.31 7.17
CA LEU A 28 -5.92 1.01 7.36
C LEU A 28 -6.75 2.29 7.49
N ALA A 29 -6.23 3.30 8.18
CA ALA A 29 -6.83 4.62 8.27
C ALA A 29 -6.92 5.28 6.89
N ALA A 30 -5.82 5.22 6.12
CA ALA A 30 -5.77 5.65 4.73
C ALA A 30 -6.87 5.04 3.86
N ALA A 31 -7.02 3.71 3.90
CA ALA A 31 -8.03 3.02 3.10
C ALA A 31 -9.47 3.42 3.50
N ARG A 32 -9.75 3.51 4.80
CA ARG A 32 -11.08 3.92 5.31
C ARG A 32 -11.43 5.34 4.93
N GLU A 33 -10.47 6.25 5.06
CA GLU A 33 -10.69 7.65 4.74
C GLU A 33 -10.85 7.86 3.24
N ALA A 34 -10.05 7.18 2.41
CA ALA A 34 -10.19 7.23 0.96
C ALA A 34 -11.55 6.70 0.49
N LEU A 35 -12.03 5.58 1.06
CA LEU A 35 -13.38 5.05 0.77
C LEU A 35 -14.46 6.13 1.01
N ARG A 36 -14.39 6.81 2.16
CA ARG A 36 -15.38 7.79 2.59
C ARG A 36 -15.29 9.10 1.80
N ALA A 37 -14.10 9.69 1.69
CA ALA A 37 -13.91 11.01 1.14
C ALA A 37 -14.07 11.06 -0.38
N LEU A 38 -13.71 9.98 -1.07
CA LEU A 38 -13.72 9.91 -2.55
C LEU A 38 -14.89 9.09 -3.10
N ASP A 39 -15.78 8.62 -2.23
CA ASP A 39 -16.90 7.73 -2.55
C ASP A 39 -16.45 6.53 -3.39
N LEU A 40 -15.39 5.84 -2.96
CA LEU A 40 -14.82 4.72 -3.71
C LEU A 40 -15.64 3.47 -3.47
N ASP A 41 -16.05 2.77 -4.52
CA ASP A 41 -16.71 1.46 -4.44
C ASP A 41 -15.84 0.42 -3.73
N LEU A 42 -14.52 0.51 -3.94
CA LEU A 42 -13.54 -0.45 -3.46
C LEU A 42 -12.18 0.22 -3.20
N VAL A 43 -11.49 -0.21 -2.14
CA VAL A 43 -10.04 0.00 -1.99
C VAL A 43 -9.32 -1.35 -2.00
N THR A 44 -8.26 -1.44 -2.80
CA THR A 44 -7.45 -2.65 -2.95
C THR A 44 -6.05 -2.44 -2.39
N PHE A 45 -5.62 -3.31 -1.49
CA PHE A 45 -4.24 -3.39 -1.02
C PHE A 45 -3.47 -4.26 -2.01
N VAL A 46 -2.68 -3.62 -2.88
CA VAL A 46 -1.86 -4.30 -3.88
C VAL A 46 -0.48 -4.56 -3.28
N VAL A 47 -0.19 -5.81 -2.97
CA VAL A 47 1.08 -6.19 -2.32
C VAL A 47 2.17 -6.30 -3.38
N ALA A 48 3.21 -5.48 -3.26
CA ALA A 48 4.35 -5.53 -4.16
C ALA A 48 5.05 -6.89 -4.12
N ASN A 49 5.37 -7.45 -5.29
CA ASN A 49 6.13 -8.69 -5.40
C ASN A 49 7.59 -8.46 -5.05
N ASP A 50 8.29 -7.72 -5.91
CA ASP A 50 9.65 -7.22 -5.70
C ASP A 50 9.61 -5.67 -5.66
N PRO A 51 9.72 -5.06 -4.47
CA PRO A 51 9.72 -3.62 -4.31
C PRO A 51 11.07 -3.05 -4.77
N TRP A 52 11.28 -2.99 -6.08
CA TRP A 52 12.56 -2.65 -6.73
C TRP A 52 13.24 -1.38 -6.18
N GLN A 53 12.48 -0.38 -5.72
CA GLN A 53 13.02 0.84 -5.12
C GLN A 53 13.68 0.61 -3.74
N LYS A 54 13.35 -0.50 -3.06
CA LYS A 54 13.93 -0.92 -1.77
C LYS A 54 14.95 -2.05 -1.90
N THR A 55 14.84 -2.86 -2.95
CA THR A 55 15.70 -4.04 -3.20
C THR A 55 16.85 -3.76 -4.17
N SER A 56 16.79 -2.64 -4.91
CA SER A 56 17.94 -2.16 -5.69
C SER A 56 18.91 -1.38 -4.80
N PRO A 57 20.24 -1.54 -4.96
CA PRO A 57 21.20 -0.83 -4.13
C PRO A 57 21.10 0.68 -4.35
N THR A 58 20.52 1.41 -3.40
CA THR A 58 20.67 2.86 -3.34
C THR A 58 22.05 3.16 -2.77
N GLY A 59 22.96 3.74 -3.57
CA GLY A 59 24.19 4.49 -3.18
C GLY A 59 25.24 3.80 -2.31
N ASP A 60 24.81 3.15 -1.24
CA ASP A 60 25.59 2.70 -0.09
C ASP A 60 25.66 1.16 -0.01
N GLY A 61 25.03 0.46 -0.96
CA GLY A 61 25.10 -1.01 -1.08
C GLY A 61 24.24 -1.79 -0.06
N VAL A 62 23.43 -1.11 0.76
CA VAL A 62 22.55 -1.76 1.73
C VAL A 62 21.24 -2.15 1.06
N VAL A 63 20.99 -3.45 0.95
CA VAL A 63 19.70 -4.01 0.53
C VAL A 63 18.85 -4.18 1.78
N GLU A 64 17.66 -3.56 1.83
CA GLU A 64 16.72 -3.78 2.92
C GLU A 64 16.19 -5.22 2.83
N GLU A 65 16.36 -6.02 3.88
CA GLU A 65 15.77 -7.35 3.95
C GLU A 65 14.26 -7.21 4.09
N VAL A 66 13.53 -7.59 3.03
CA VAL A 66 12.06 -7.56 2.98
C VAL A 66 11.52 -8.95 3.29
N SER A 67 10.49 -9.04 4.14
CA SER A 67 9.88 -10.33 4.47
C SER A 67 9.36 -11.06 3.22
N PRO A 68 9.36 -12.42 3.21
CA PRO A 68 8.82 -13.20 2.11
C PRO A 68 7.41 -12.76 1.69
N VAL A 69 7.15 -12.67 0.38
CA VAL A 69 5.89 -12.15 -0.15
C VAL A 69 4.64 -12.89 0.36
N GLY A 70 4.73 -14.20 0.54
CA GLY A 70 3.64 -14.99 1.12
C GLY A 70 3.28 -14.57 2.55
N ILE A 71 4.27 -14.21 3.36
CA ILE A 71 4.06 -13.73 4.72
C ILE A 71 3.49 -12.31 4.70
N ARG A 72 3.95 -11.45 3.78
CA ARG A 72 3.38 -10.10 3.59
C ARG A 72 1.92 -10.14 3.15
N LEU A 73 1.57 -11.04 2.23
CA LEU A 73 0.18 -11.32 1.84
C LEU A 73 -0.65 -11.76 3.04
N ALA A 74 -0.13 -12.69 3.86
CA ALA A 74 -0.80 -13.16 5.08
C ALA A 74 -1.02 -12.01 6.08
N MET A 75 -0.01 -11.17 6.33
CA MET A 75 -0.13 -9.99 7.18
C MET A 75 -1.21 -9.02 6.67
N VAL A 76 -1.25 -8.73 5.36
CA VAL A 76 -2.28 -7.84 4.80
C VAL A 76 -3.67 -8.47 4.91
N ALA A 77 -3.80 -9.77 4.62
CA ALA A 77 -5.07 -10.48 4.72
C ALA A 77 -5.67 -10.38 6.14
N VAL A 78 -4.87 -10.63 7.18
CA VAL A 78 -5.35 -10.50 8.57
C VAL A 78 -5.52 -9.04 8.99
N ALA A 79 -4.77 -8.10 8.40
CA ALA A 79 -4.90 -6.68 8.71
C ALA A 79 -6.22 -6.08 8.23
N ILE A 80 -6.69 -6.49 7.04
CA ILE A 80 -7.92 -5.97 6.44
C ILE A 80 -9.16 -6.82 6.76
N ASP A 81 -9.03 -7.87 7.57
CA ASP A 81 -10.14 -8.72 7.93
C ASP A 81 -11.27 -7.91 8.60
N GLY A 82 -12.51 -8.18 8.19
CA GLY A 82 -13.68 -7.42 8.62
C GLY A 82 -13.83 -6.00 8.06
N MET A 83 -12.92 -5.52 7.19
CA MET A 83 -13.09 -4.22 6.52
C MET A 83 -13.98 -4.35 5.28
N ASP A 84 -15.17 -3.75 5.34
CA ASP A 84 -16.06 -3.69 4.19
C ASP A 84 -15.44 -2.87 3.04
N ARG A 85 -15.72 -3.27 1.80
CA ARG A 85 -15.20 -2.64 0.56
C ARG A 85 -13.67 -2.50 0.48
N VAL A 86 -12.92 -3.26 1.29
CA VAL A 86 -11.46 -3.37 1.22
C VAL A 86 -11.06 -4.78 0.80
N ARG A 87 -10.14 -4.92 -0.14
CA ARG A 87 -9.69 -6.24 -0.65
C ARG A 87 -8.17 -6.33 -0.75
N LEU A 88 -7.66 -7.54 -0.54
CA LEU A 88 -6.29 -7.90 -0.87
C LEU A 88 -6.20 -8.19 -2.36
N ASP A 89 -5.13 -7.73 -2.99
CA ASP A 89 -4.83 -8.02 -4.39
C ASP A 89 -3.37 -8.47 -4.55
N ASP A 90 -3.21 -9.69 -5.05
CA ASP A 90 -1.93 -10.37 -5.26
C ASP A 90 -1.45 -10.28 -6.72
N ARG A 91 -2.06 -9.44 -7.57
CA ARG A 91 -1.77 -9.40 -9.01
C ARG A 91 -0.30 -9.20 -9.33
N GLU A 92 0.42 -8.36 -8.59
CA GLU A 92 1.84 -8.13 -8.82
C GLU A 92 2.67 -9.38 -8.49
N VAL A 93 2.24 -10.14 -7.47
CA VAL A 93 2.84 -11.42 -7.07
C VAL A 93 2.61 -12.47 -8.16
N ARG A 94 1.38 -12.55 -8.69
CA ARG A 94 1.05 -13.47 -9.78
C ARG A 94 1.77 -13.11 -11.09
N ARG A 95 1.96 -11.82 -11.37
CA ARG A 95 2.74 -11.33 -12.52
C ARG A 95 4.22 -11.71 -12.38
N GLY A 96 4.75 -11.67 -11.16
CA GLY A 96 6.16 -11.90 -10.89
C GLY A 96 7.04 -10.73 -11.35
N GLY A 97 8.34 -10.82 -11.05
CA GLY A 97 9.30 -9.76 -11.34
C GLY A 97 9.06 -8.44 -10.57
N PRO A 98 9.67 -7.33 -11.01
CA PRO A 98 9.52 -6.02 -10.39
C PRO A 98 8.09 -5.49 -10.40
N SER A 99 7.72 -4.82 -9.31
CA SER A 99 6.44 -4.15 -9.16
C SER A 99 6.45 -2.74 -9.77
N TYR A 100 5.73 -2.54 -10.87
CA TYR A 100 5.53 -1.22 -11.48
C TYR A 100 4.05 -0.82 -11.47
N THR A 101 3.75 0.36 -10.91
CA THR A 101 2.39 0.91 -10.87
C THR A 101 1.76 1.04 -12.26
N ALA A 102 2.56 1.30 -13.30
CA ALA A 102 2.09 1.38 -14.68
C ALA A 102 1.47 0.05 -15.17
N ASP A 103 2.08 -1.09 -14.85
CA ASP A 103 1.57 -2.41 -15.22
C ASP A 103 0.32 -2.76 -14.42
N THR A 104 0.36 -2.48 -13.12
CA THR A 104 -0.79 -2.65 -12.22
C THR A 104 -2.01 -1.89 -12.73
N LEU A 105 -1.84 -0.61 -13.11
CA LEU A 105 -2.93 0.19 -13.69
C LEU A 105 -3.40 -0.32 -15.07
N ALA A 106 -2.52 -0.89 -15.88
CA ALA A 106 -2.89 -1.48 -17.15
C ALA A 106 -3.75 -2.75 -16.97
N GLU A 107 -3.42 -3.59 -16.00
CA GLU A 107 -4.24 -4.75 -15.62
C GLU A 107 -5.61 -4.31 -15.07
N TYR A 108 -5.64 -3.33 -14.16
CA TYR A 108 -6.91 -2.78 -13.65
C TYR A 108 -7.80 -2.21 -14.76
N ARG A 109 -7.21 -1.54 -15.76
CA ARG A 109 -7.96 -1.04 -16.92
C ARG A 109 -8.51 -2.16 -17.80
N THR A 110 -7.84 -3.31 -17.85
CA THR A 110 -8.32 -4.48 -18.58
C THR A 110 -9.51 -5.13 -17.85
N ASP A 111 -9.40 -5.27 -16.53
CA ASP A 111 -10.43 -5.86 -15.68
C ASP A 111 -11.65 -4.94 -15.51
N HIS A 112 -11.42 -3.64 -15.46
CA HIS A 112 -12.41 -2.60 -15.16
C HIS A 112 -12.26 -1.40 -16.14
N PRO A 113 -12.65 -1.58 -17.42
CA PRO A 113 -12.41 -0.58 -18.47
C PRO A 113 -13.03 0.79 -18.17
N GLU A 114 -14.21 0.79 -17.55
CA GLU A 114 -14.99 1.99 -17.25
C GLU A 114 -14.70 2.57 -15.85
N ALA A 115 -13.81 1.98 -15.06
CA ALA A 115 -13.55 2.46 -13.70
C ALA A 115 -12.63 3.68 -13.67
N GLU A 116 -12.96 4.65 -12.81
CA GLU A 116 -12.04 5.66 -12.33
C GLU A 116 -11.06 5.01 -11.34
N LEU A 117 -9.76 5.19 -11.59
CA LEU A 117 -8.70 4.61 -10.75
C LEU A 117 -8.03 5.72 -9.95
N PHE A 118 -7.85 5.47 -8.65
CA PHE A 118 -7.22 6.39 -7.70
C PHE A 118 -6.01 5.70 -7.10
N VAL A 119 -4.80 6.23 -7.29
CA VAL A 119 -3.59 5.68 -6.64
C VAL A 119 -3.36 6.44 -5.35
N LEU A 120 -3.45 5.74 -4.22
CA LEU A 120 -3.27 6.31 -2.89
C LEU A 120 -1.78 6.27 -2.52
N VAL A 121 -1.19 7.43 -2.24
CA VAL A 121 0.22 7.58 -1.85
C VAL A 121 0.37 8.49 -0.64
N GLY A 122 1.40 8.27 0.19
CA GLY A 122 1.77 9.23 1.21
C GLY A 122 2.41 10.48 0.63
N SER A 123 2.33 11.60 1.34
CA SER A 123 2.95 12.87 0.91
C SER A 123 4.48 12.81 0.87
N ASP A 124 5.11 11.84 1.53
CA ASP A 124 6.53 11.49 1.42
C ASP A 124 6.91 10.91 0.05
N VAL A 125 5.99 10.21 -0.62
CA VAL A 125 6.21 9.61 -1.94
C VAL A 125 5.89 10.59 -3.07
N ALA A 126 4.96 11.52 -2.84
CA ALA A 126 4.41 12.40 -3.87
C ALA A 126 5.47 13.20 -4.67
N PRO A 127 6.51 13.80 -4.06
CA PRO A 127 7.54 14.54 -4.81
C PRO A 127 8.34 13.68 -5.79
N GLY A 128 8.43 12.37 -5.53
CA GLY A 128 9.24 11.43 -6.30
C GLY A 128 8.52 10.76 -7.47
N LEU A 129 7.27 11.12 -7.78
CA LEU A 129 6.46 10.39 -8.76
C LEU A 129 7.05 10.35 -10.18
N ASP A 130 7.80 11.37 -10.60
CA ASP A 130 8.49 11.37 -11.90
C ASP A 130 9.63 10.34 -11.98
N THR A 131 10.06 9.77 -10.85
CA THR A 131 11.07 8.68 -10.79
C THR A 131 10.45 7.28 -10.97
N TRP A 132 9.12 7.18 -10.98
CA TRP A 132 8.45 5.90 -11.20
C TRP A 132 8.70 5.41 -12.63
N VAL A 133 8.64 4.09 -12.84
CA VAL A 133 8.77 3.52 -14.18
C VAL A 133 7.53 3.87 -15.01
N ARG A 134 7.75 4.52 -16.17
CA ARG A 134 6.71 5.02 -17.09
C ARG A 134 5.71 5.95 -16.38
N PRO A 135 6.18 7.10 -15.82
CA PRO A 135 5.33 7.99 -15.04
C PRO A 135 4.22 8.64 -15.87
N GLU A 136 4.44 8.88 -17.17
CA GLU A 136 3.41 9.33 -18.11
C GLU A 136 2.26 8.34 -18.28
N GLU A 137 2.56 7.04 -18.20
CA GLU A 137 1.56 5.98 -18.27
C GLU A 137 0.67 5.91 -17.03
N VAL A 138 1.25 6.17 -15.86
CA VAL A 138 0.51 6.27 -14.60
C VAL A 138 -0.40 7.50 -14.62
N ARG A 139 0.15 8.67 -14.98
CA ARG A 139 -0.59 9.95 -15.08
C ARG A 139 -1.85 9.86 -15.94
N ARG A 140 -1.81 9.10 -17.04
CA ARG A 140 -2.96 8.96 -17.96
C ARG A 140 -4.03 8.00 -17.45
N ARG A 141 -3.70 7.10 -16.52
CA ARG A 141 -4.59 5.99 -16.13
C ARG A 141 -5.27 6.17 -14.79
N ALA A 142 -4.75 7.04 -13.93
CA ALA A 142 -5.27 7.24 -12.58
C ALA A 142 -5.11 8.68 -12.07
N THR A 143 -5.97 9.05 -11.13
CA THR A 143 -5.80 10.24 -10.28
C THR A 143 -4.91 9.87 -9.09
N ILE A 144 -3.92 10.70 -8.78
CA ILE A 144 -3.12 10.52 -7.56
C ILE A 144 -3.89 11.10 -6.37
N VAL A 145 -3.91 10.37 -5.27
CA VAL A 145 -4.49 10.83 -4.01
C VAL A 145 -3.36 10.84 -2.97
N VAL A 146 -3.03 12.04 -2.50
CA VAL A 146 -1.95 12.26 -1.55
C VAL A 146 -2.51 12.29 -0.14
N MET A 147 -1.99 11.42 0.70
CA MET A 147 -2.33 11.33 2.12
C MET A 147 -1.26 12.06 2.91
N GLU A 148 -1.65 13.09 3.65
CA GLU A 148 -0.68 13.88 4.42
C GLU A 148 -0.02 13.03 5.51
N ARG A 149 1.31 13.00 5.49
CA ARG A 149 2.11 12.38 6.53
C ARG A 149 2.80 13.44 7.36
N PRO A 150 2.90 13.25 8.69
CA PRO A 150 3.67 14.15 9.54
C PRO A 150 5.10 14.35 9.05
N GLY A 151 5.55 15.59 9.06
CA GLY A 151 6.87 16.00 8.55
C GLY A 151 6.98 16.11 7.03
N HIS A 152 5.91 15.82 6.28
CA HIS A 152 5.83 15.93 4.82
C HIS A 152 4.57 16.69 4.37
N GLU A 153 4.05 17.57 5.23
CA GLU A 153 2.87 18.39 4.96
C GLU A 153 3.10 19.31 3.76
N GLY A 154 2.08 19.50 2.92
CA GLY A 154 2.19 20.32 1.70
C GLY A 154 3.13 19.76 0.62
N SER A 155 3.64 18.54 0.76
CA SER A 155 4.37 17.87 -0.30
C SER A 155 3.41 17.41 -1.39
N HIS A 156 3.71 17.79 -2.63
CA HIS A 156 2.83 17.54 -3.77
C HIS A 156 3.58 16.86 -4.92
N PRO A 157 2.85 16.17 -5.80
CA PRO A 157 3.37 15.68 -7.07
C PRO A 157 3.98 16.79 -7.93
N PRO A 158 4.90 16.44 -8.84
CA PRO A 158 5.36 17.36 -9.88
C PRO A 158 4.17 17.95 -10.67
N ALA A 159 4.34 19.16 -11.22
CA ALA A 159 3.25 19.96 -11.78
C ALA A 159 2.39 19.29 -12.87
N ALA A 160 2.93 18.26 -13.54
CA ALA A 160 2.24 17.53 -14.60
C ALA A 160 1.31 16.41 -14.11
N TRP A 161 1.19 16.22 -12.79
CA TRP A 161 0.32 15.22 -12.19
C TRP A 161 -0.99 15.86 -11.74
N VAL A 162 -2.12 15.20 -12.06
CA VAL A 162 -3.41 15.55 -11.45
C VAL A 162 -3.51 14.81 -10.13
N HIS A 163 -3.67 15.55 -9.05
CA HIS A 163 -3.80 14.97 -7.72
C HIS A 163 -4.92 15.60 -6.90
N GLN A 164 -5.35 14.85 -5.90
CA GLN A 164 -6.20 15.31 -4.81
C GLN A 164 -5.44 15.10 -3.49
N VAL A 165 -5.71 15.92 -2.50
CA VAL A 165 -5.22 15.72 -1.14
C VAL A 165 -6.35 15.08 -0.34
N LEU A 166 -6.03 13.99 0.35
CA LEU A 166 -6.96 13.32 1.25
C LEU A 166 -6.80 13.95 2.63
N ASP A 167 -7.72 14.83 2.98
CA ASP A 167 -7.76 15.45 4.31
C ASP A 167 -8.01 14.38 5.37
N GLY A 168 -7.10 14.24 6.32
CA GLY A 168 -7.22 13.26 7.39
C GLY A 168 -6.05 13.31 8.35
N SER A 169 -6.27 12.81 9.58
CA SER A 169 -5.18 12.54 10.53
C SER A 169 -4.80 11.08 10.42
N PHE A 170 -3.65 10.82 9.80
CA PHE A 170 -3.10 9.48 9.65
C PHE A 170 -2.03 9.25 10.73
N PRO A 171 -2.04 8.10 11.43
CA PRO A 171 -0.96 7.75 12.35
C PRO A 171 0.41 7.83 11.65
N ASP A 172 1.36 8.53 12.27
CA ASP A 172 2.74 8.56 11.79
C ASP A 172 3.43 7.24 12.11
N LEU A 173 3.26 6.29 11.20
CA LEU A 173 3.82 4.96 11.32
C LEU A 173 4.55 4.65 10.02
N ALA A 174 5.85 4.39 10.13
CA ALA A 174 6.64 3.84 9.04
C ALA A 174 6.97 2.37 9.34
N GLY A 175 6.91 1.52 8.31
CA GLY A 175 7.31 0.11 8.44
C GLY A 175 8.71 -0.06 9.03
N THR A 176 9.67 0.79 8.64
CA THR A 176 11.04 0.77 9.18
C THR A 176 11.10 0.96 10.69
N ASP A 177 10.29 1.87 11.23
CA ASP A 177 10.26 2.13 12.68
C ASP A 177 9.60 0.98 13.43
N LEU A 178 8.57 0.35 12.84
CA LEU A 178 7.96 -0.85 13.41
C LEU A 178 8.93 -2.02 13.48
N ARG A 179 9.70 -2.25 12.41
CA ARG A 179 10.72 -3.30 12.41
C ARG A 179 11.81 -3.04 13.45
N ARG A 180 12.25 -1.78 13.61
CA ARG A 180 13.22 -1.39 14.65
C ARG A 180 12.68 -1.60 16.06
N MET A 181 11.43 -1.23 16.29
CA MET A 181 10.74 -1.42 17.57
C MET A 181 10.66 -2.92 17.94
N VAL A 182 10.23 -3.77 17.01
CA VAL A 182 10.18 -5.23 17.22
C VAL A 182 11.59 -5.79 17.46
N ALA A 183 12.59 -5.37 16.70
CA ALA A 183 13.98 -5.78 16.89
C ALA A 183 14.56 -5.37 18.25
N ALA A 184 14.02 -4.31 18.87
CA ALA A 184 14.36 -3.86 20.22
C ALA A 184 13.56 -4.60 21.32
N GLY A 185 12.78 -5.62 20.98
CA GLY A 185 11.95 -6.39 21.91
C GLY A 185 10.69 -5.66 22.38
N GLN A 186 10.29 -4.59 21.70
CA GLN A 186 9.09 -3.82 22.02
C GLN A 186 7.86 -4.36 21.26
N SER A 187 6.69 -4.29 21.89
CA SER A 187 5.43 -4.78 21.30
C SER A 187 4.90 -3.82 20.21
N PRO A 188 4.50 -4.33 19.02
CA PRO A 188 3.89 -3.54 17.97
C PRO A 188 2.36 -3.38 18.07
N GLU A 189 1.72 -3.86 19.15
CA GLU A 189 0.26 -3.91 19.30
C GLU A 189 -0.45 -2.55 19.19
N SER A 190 0.23 -1.44 19.51
CA SER A 190 -0.32 -0.10 19.37
C SER A 190 -0.32 0.42 17.93
N ALA A 191 0.41 -0.24 17.03
CA ALA A 191 0.66 0.24 15.68
C ALA A 191 0.13 -0.69 14.57
N VAL A 192 -0.10 -1.96 14.86
CA VAL A 192 -0.62 -2.95 13.90
C VAL A 192 -1.80 -3.74 14.48
N PRO A 193 -2.72 -4.26 13.64
CA PRO A 193 -3.79 -5.15 14.10
C PRO A 193 -3.25 -6.39 14.83
N HIS A 194 -4.00 -6.91 15.82
CA HIS A 194 -3.59 -8.07 16.60
C HIS A 194 -3.26 -9.32 15.74
N GLY A 195 -3.99 -9.54 14.65
CA GLY A 195 -3.68 -10.60 13.69
C GLY A 195 -2.29 -10.46 13.06
N VAL A 196 -1.84 -9.22 12.79
CA VAL A 196 -0.50 -8.95 12.27
C VAL A 196 0.56 -9.23 13.34
N VAL A 197 0.29 -8.89 14.61
CA VAL A 197 1.18 -9.24 15.73
C VAL A 197 1.38 -10.75 15.83
N ALA A 198 0.30 -11.52 15.70
CA ALA A 198 0.37 -12.98 15.72
C ALA A 198 1.23 -13.53 14.57
N VAL A 199 1.07 -13.00 13.34
CA VAL A 199 1.90 -13.40 12.19
C VAL A 199 3.37 -13.03 12.39
N ILE A 200 3.67 -11.83 12.92
CA ILE A 200 5.04 -11.41 13.24
C ILE A 200 5.68 -12.40 14.23
N ALA A 201 4.96 -12.80 15.28
CA ALA A 201 5.45 -13.74 16.28
C ALA A 201 5.61 -15.17 15.72
N GLU A 202 4.64 -15.66 14.95
CA GLU A 202 4.66 -17.01 14.36
C GLU A 202 5.86 -17.24 13.45
N TYR A 203 6.22 -16.24 12.64
CA TYR A 203 7.32 -16.32 11.68
C TYR A 203 8.64 -15.73 12.20
N GLY A 204 8.69 -15.27 13.46
CA GLY A 204 9.88 -14.66 14.06
C GLY A 204 10.41 -13.44 13.30
N LEU A 205 9.50 -12.63 12.72
CA LEU A 205 9.88 -11.51 11.88
C LEU A 205 10.57 -10.40 12.69
N TYR A 206 11.52 -9.72 12.04
CA TYR A 206 12.18 -8.52 12.58
C TYR A 206 12.91 -8.76 13.92
N GLY A 207 13.24 -10.01 14.24
CA GLY A 207 13.88 -10.38 15.51
C GLY A 207 12.91 -10.78 16.62
N ALA A 208 11.59 -10.85 16.36
CA ALA A 208 10.63 -11.40 17.30
C ALA A 208 11.00 -12.85 17.66
N GLY A 209 11.04 -13.16 18.96
CA GLY A 209 11.36 -14.51 19.46
C GLY A 209 12.85 -14.82 19.62
N ARG A 210 13.74 -13.85 19.42
CA ARG A 210 15.14 -13.92 19.88
C ARG A 210 15.31 -13.41 21.31
#